data_AF-A0A373ZRD5-F1
#
_entry.id   AF-A0A373ZRD5-F1
#
_cell.length_a   1.000
_cell.length_b   1.000
_cell.length_c   1.000
_cell.angle_alpha   90.00
_cell.angle_beta   90.00
_cell.angle_gamma   90.00
#
_symmetry.space_group_name_H-M   'P 1'
#
loop_
_entity.id
_entity.type
_entity.pdbx_description
1 polymer ?
#
loop_
_entity_poly.entity_id
_entity_poly.type
_entity_poly.pdbx_seq_one_letter_code
_entity_poly.pdbx_strand_id
1 'polypeptide(L)'
;MCWSVKQTKITVLLLLFCSVLCTHAQVCNRCVEMPDSGFISYRLEGEPAHRLFLQEDTLRVKVKGMGLFPPYTLFYVIAQDGCLRRIGMPNAEQTATKGIDIDLPISASLDGKYLKRISDSEIRISGDNRPYFSAQTVKGILNGMDLLWIYDGTMVRDSAVFGKLNKIIKDNVENVQIKILYGKQAYCQYGIAGINGAIIIETKVASRGQNH
;
A
#
# COMPACT_ATOMS: atom_id res chain seq x y z
N MET A 1 34.16 -32.12 -1.73
CA MET A 1 34.03 -30.75 -1.18
C MET A 1 33.26 -29.87 -2.16
N CYS A 2 31.92 -29.91 -2.18
CA CYS A 2 31.13 -29.01 -3.06
C CYS A 2 29.71 -28.72 -2.51
N TRP A 3 29.59 -28.69 -1.19
CA TRP A 3 28.30 -28.41 -0.51
C TRP A 3 28.27 -27.04 0.19
N SER A 4 29.41 -26.39 0.38
CA SER A 4 29.50 -25.14 1.15
C SER A 4 29.03 -23.90 0.36
N VAL A 5 29.21 -23.87 -0.98
CA VAL A 5 29.02 -22.65 -1.80
C VAL A 5 27.56 -22.38 -2.17
N LYS A 6 26.71 -23.41 -2.29
CA LYS A 6 25.27 -23.23 -2.60
C LYS A 6 24.50 -22.71 -1.38
N GLN A 7 24.82 -23.21 -0.19
CA GLN A 7 24.20 -22.78 1.06
C GLN A 7 24.52 -21.32 1.39
N THR A 8 25.75 -20.87 1.14
CA THR A 8 26.15 -19.47 1.39
C THR A 8 25.39 -18.47 0.52
N LYS A 9 25.13 -18.80 -0.76
CA LYS A 9 24.39 -17.90 -1.67
C LYS A 9 22.92 -17.72 -1.27
N ILE A 10 22.27 -18.79 -0.79
CA ILE A 10 20.86 -18.75 -0.35
C ILE A 10 20.73 -17.98 0.97
N THR A 11 21.66 -18.19 1.92
CA THR A 11 21.67 -17.46 3.19
C THR A 11 21.88 -15.96 2.98
N VAL A 12 22.72 -15.55 2.03
CA VAL A 12 22.92 -14.13 1.69
C VAL A 12 21.66 -13.52 1.05
N LEU A 13 20.95 -14.25 0.19
CA LEU A 13 19.69 -13.80 -0.40
C LEU A 13 18.58 -13.66 0.65
N LEU A 14 18.52 -14.57 1.63
CA LEU A 14 17.57 -14.53 2.75
C LEU A 14 17.88 -13.40 3.74
N LEU A 15 19.16 -13.13 4.01
CA LEU A 15 19.59 -11.98 4.82
C LEU A 15 19.30 -10.65 4.11
N LEU A 16 19.41 -10.59 2.77
CA LEU A 16 18.97 -9.46 1.95
C LEU A 16 17.44 -9.30 1.98
N PHE A 17 16.67 -10.39 1.94
CA PHE A 17 15.22 -10.34 2.12
C PHE A 17 14.83 -9.87 3.52
N CYS A 18 15.53 -10.32 4.56
CA CYS A 18 15.33 -9.85 5.92
C CYS A 18 15.73 -8.38 6.09
N SER A 19 16.79 -7.88 5.47
CA SER A 19 17.17 -6.46 5.57
C SER A 19 16.29 -5.53 4.75
N VAL A 20 15.74 -5.99 3.62
CA VAL A 20 14.71 -5.28 2.84
C VAL A 20 13.37 -5.28 3.59
N LEU A 21 12.98 -6.40 4.22
CA LEU A 21 11.78 -6.47 5.08
C LEU A 21 11.96 -5.67 6.37
N CYS A 22 13.16 -5.66 6.97
CA CYS A 22 13.48 -4.87 8.16
C CYS A 22 13.60 -3.39 7.84
N THR A 23 14.07 -2.97 6.66
CA THR A 23 14.02 -1.55 6.26
C THR A 23 12.60 -1.10 5.91
N HIS A 24 11.74 -1.99 5.40
CA HIS A 24 10.30 -1.73 5.31
C HIS A 24 9.62 -1.66 6.70
N ALA A 25 10.06 -2.46 7.67
CA ALA A 25 9.54 -2.46 9.04
C ALA A 25 10.09 -1.32 9.92
N GLN A 26 11.33 -0.87 9.72
CA GLN A 26 11.98 0.19 10.51
C GLN A 26 11.73 1.61 9.99
N VAL A 27 11.04 1.77 8.86
CA VAL A 27 10.52 3.09 8.40
C VAL A 27 9.09 3.34 8.93
N CYS A 28 8.64 2.57 9.92
CA CYS A 28 7.57 2.96 10.84
C CYS A 28 8.18 3.68 12.03
N ASN A 29 8.68 4.89 11.74
CA ASN A 29 9.08 5.84 12.76
C ASN A 29 7.89 6.10 13.70
N ARG A 30 8.18 6.22 15.01
CA ARG A 30 7.21 6.71 16.01
C ARG A 30 6.56 7.99 15.49
N CYS A 31 5.31 7.90 15.08
CA CYS A 31 4.44 9.04 14.92
C CYS A 31 3.46 9.01 16.09
N VAL A 32 3.49 10.07 16.88
CA VAL A 32 2.43 10.43 17.83
C VAL A 32 1.10 10.24 17.11
N GLU A 33 0.26 9.35 17.66
CA GLU A 33 -1.02 8.95 17.10
C GLU A 33 -1.93 10.16 16.94
N MET A 34 -2.07 10.65 15.70
CA MET A 34 -3.31 11.32 15.31
C MET A 34 -4.32 10.23 14.97
N PRO A 35 -5.60 10.35 15.39
CA PRO A 35 -6.59 9.34 15.08
C PRO A 35 -6.61 9.09 13.57
N ASP A 36 -6.69 7.81 13.19
CA ASP A 36 -6.63 7.21 11.84
C ASP A 36 -7.75 7.69 10.87
N SER A 37 -7.96 9.00 10.80
CA SER A 37 -9.07 9.72 10.14
C SER A 37 -8.82 10.01 8.66
N GLY A 38 -7.76 9.45 8.08
CA GLY A 38 -7.43 9.68 6.67
C GLY A 38 -7.97 8.58 5.76
N PHE A 39 -8.22 8.93 4.52
CA PHE A 39 -8.58 8.00 3.46
C PHE A 39 -7.35 7.59 2.66
N ILE A 40 -7.27 6.30 2.32
CA ILE A 40 -6.18 5.69 1.55
C ILE A 40 -6.74 5.02 0.30
N SER A 41 -5.95 5.00 -0.76
CA SER A 41 -6.25 4.30 -2.00
C SER A 41 -5.11 3.35 -2.32
N TYR A 42 -5.36 2.42 -3.24
CA TYR A 42 -4.27 1.70 -3.91
C TYR A 42 -3.31 2.68 -4.55
N ARG A 43 -2.04 2.28 -4.69
CA ARG A 43 -1.00 3.04 -5.38
C ARG A 43 -0.93 2.61 -6.85
N LEU A 44 -0.78 3.57 -7.75
CA LEU A 44 -0.33 3.30 -9.11
C LEU A 44 1.20 3.24 -9.15
N GLU A 45 1.72 2.61 -10.20
CA GLU A 45 3.15 2.60 -10.45
C GLU A 45 3.67 4.02 -10.66
N GLY A 46 4.81 4.36 -10.04
CA GLY A 46 5.37 5.71 -10.08
C GLY A 46 4.68 6.72 -9.15
N GLU A 47 3.61 6.36 -8.43
CA GLU A 47 2.96 7.27 -7.49
C GLU A 47 3.50 7.14 -6.06
N PRO A 48 3.80 8.26 -5.37
CA PRO A 48 4.14 8.23 -3.96
C PRO A 48 2.92 7.81 -3.11
N ALA A 49 3.20 7.17 -1.98
CA ALA A 49 2.16 6.89 -0.99
C ALA A 49 1.58 8.20 -0.46
N HIS A 50 0.26 8.29 -0.39
CA HIS A 50 -0.44 9.48 0.06
C HIS A 50 -1.70 9.14 0.85
N ARG A 51 -2.16 10.08 1.66
CA ARG A 51 -3.37 9.98 2.47
C ARG A 51 -4.17 11.26 2.35
N LEU A 52 -5.47 11.12 2.12
CA LEU A 52 -6.43 12.22 2.05
C LEU A 52 -7.04 12.47 3.43
N PHE A 53 -7.21 13.72 3.80
CA PHE A 53 -7.91 14.14 5.01
C PHE A 53 -9.00 15.11 4.58
N LEU A 54 -10.24 14.65 4.70
CA LEU A 54 -11.42 15.40 4.29
C LEU A 54 -11.97 16.15 5.50
N GLN A 55 -12.13 17.47 5.36
CA GLN A 55 -12.93 18.31 6.25
C GLN A 55 -14.13 18.84 5.46
N GLU A 56 -14.97 19.69 6.07
CA GLU A 56 -16.23 20.12 5.45
C GLU A 56 -16.03 20.73 4.06
N ASP A 57 -15.12 21.69 3.94
CA ASP A 57 -14.84 22.50 2.76
C ASP A 57 -13.39 22.39 2.27
N THR A 58 -12.56 21.57 2.92
CA THR A 58 -11.15 21.42 2.57
C THR A 58 -10.73 19.96 2.42
N LEU A 59 -9.80 19.72 1.49
CA LEU A 59 -9.12 18.45 1.32
C LEU A 59 -7.62 18.67 1.51
N ARG A 60 -7.06 18.02 2.53
CA ARG A 60 -5.60 17.99 2.76
C ARG A 60 -5.03 16.67 2.28
N VAL A 61 -3.94 16.72 1.54
CA VAL A 61 -3.24 15.55 1.02
C VAL A 61 -1.84 15.51 1.60
N LYS A 62 -1.52 14.47 2.39
CA LYS A 62 -0.14 14.24 2.86
C LYS A 62 0.52 13.20 1.96
N VAL A 63 1.67 13.53 1.39
CA VAL A 63 2.45 12.66 0.51
C VAL A 63 3.77 12.30 1.17
N LYS A 64 4.09 11.00 1.25
CA LYS A 64 5.26 10.48 2.02
C LYS A 64 6.63 10.73 1.34
N GLY A 65 6.63 11.25 0.11
CA GLY A 65 7.83 11.31 -0.74
C GLY A 65 8.15 9.95 -1.38
N MET A 66 8.97 9.95 -2.44
CA MET A 66 9.41 8.74 -3.15
C MET A 66 10.68 9.01 -3.95
N GLY A 67 11.75 8.24 -3.72
CA GLY A 67 13.03 8.48 -4.41
C GLY A 67 13.55 9.88 -4.11
N LEU A 68 13.75 10.69 -5.16
CA LEU A 68 14.19 12.09 -5.05
C LEU A 68 13.03 13.06 -4.73
N PHE A 69 11.78 12.62 -4.76
CA PHE A 69 10.64 13.48 -4.43
C PHE A 69 10.51 13.60 -2.91
N PRO A 70 10.67 14.80 -2.32
CA PRO A 70 10.50 14.99 -0.90
C PRO A 70 9.03 14.78 -0.49
N PRO A 71 8.76 14.54 0.80
CA PRO A 71 7.39 14.61 1.31
C PRO A 71 6.85 16.05 1.17
N TYR A 72 5.56 16.17 0.85
CA TYR A 72 4.88 17.45 0.73
C TYR A 72 3.41 17.34 1.14
N THR A 73 2.77 18.49 1.37
CA THR A 73 1.34 18.57 1.68
C THR A 73 0.64 19.49 0.68
N LEU A 74 -0.51 19.05 0.18
CA LEU A 74 -1.39 19.85 -0.67
C LEU A 74 -2.65 20.22 0.11
N PHE A 75 -3.09 21.46 -0.06
CA PHE A 75 -4.34 21.96 0.49
C PHE A 75 -5.27 22.40 -0.63
N TYR A 76 -6.46 21.84 -0.64
CA TYR A 76 -7.50 22.11 -1.63
C TYR A 76 -8.73 22.67 -0.95
N VAL A 77 -9.37 23.63 -1.60
CA VAL A 77 -10.74 24.05 -1.28
C VAL A 77 -11.69 23.20 -2.10
N ILE A 78 -12.74 22.69 -1.44
CA ILE A 78 -13.83 21.95 -2.05
C ILE A 78 -14.98 22.92 -2.27
N ALA A 79 -15.19 23.31 -3.53
CA ALA A 79 -16.36 24.10 -3.91
C ALA A 79 -17.58 23.19 -4.05
N GLN A 80 -18.72 23.62 -3.51
CA GLN A 80 -20.00 23.02 -3.90
C GLN A 80 -20.41 23.58 -5.26
N ASP A 81 -20.58 22.69 -6.23
CA ASP A 81 -21.08 22.98 -7.56
C ASP A 81 -22.36 22.17 -7.76
N GLY A 82 -23.49 22.75 -7.36
CA GLY A 82 -24.75 22.02 -7.20
C GLY A 82 -24.62 20.87 -6.19
N CYS A 83 -24.93 19.64 -6.61
CA CYS A 83 -24.76 18.45 -5.78
C CYS A 83 -23.33 17.86 -5.79
N LEU A 84 -22.40 18.46 -6.54
CA LEU A 84 -21.05 17.97 -6.71
C LEU A 84 -20.05 18.77 -5.85
N ARG A 85 -19.00 18.09 -5.41
CA ARG A 85 -17.91 18.69 -4.63
C ARG A 85 -16.66 18.75 -5.51
N ARG A 86 -16.35 19.93 -6.07
CA ARG A 86 -15.21 20.12 -6.96
C ARG A 86 -13.95 20.49 -6.18
N ILE A 87 -12.85 19.79 -6.47
CA ILE A 87 -11.54 20.05 -5.89
C ILE A 87 -10.90 21.22 -6.66
N GLY A 88 -10.59 22.30 -5.96
CA GLY A 88 -9.94 23.49 -6.54
C GLY A 88 -8.48 23.25 -6.95
N MET A 89 -7.75 24.31 -7.29
CA MET A 89 -6.29 24.22 -7.44
C MET A 89 -5.62 24.21 -6.06
N PRO A 90 -4.50 23.48 -5.88
CA PRO A 90 -3.86 23.39 -4.58
C PRO A 90 -3.12 24.68 -4.22
N ASN A 91 -3.28 25.14 -2.99
CA ASN A 91 -2.25 25.95 -2.34
C ASN A 91 -1.18 24.98 -1.86
N ALA A 92 -0.18 24.70 -2.71
CA ALA A 92 0.90 23.79 -2.36
C ALA A 92 1.87 24.51 -1.41
N GLU A 93 1.81 24.20 -0.11
CA GLU A 93 2.90 24.52 0.81
C GLU A 93 4.00 23.47 0.65
N GLN A 94 4.97 23.74 -0.23
CA GLN A 94 6.19 22.96 -0.32
C GLN A 94 7.17 23.47 0.75
N THR A 95 7.59 22.58 1.66
CA THR A 95 8.68 22.83 2.60
C THR A 95 10.07 22.67 1.97
N ALA A 96 10.15 22.42 0.66
CA ALA A 96 11.40 22.28 -0.07
C ALA A 96 11.86 23.65 -0.62
N THR A 97 13.15 23.94 -0.47
CA THR A 97 13.79 25.15 -0.99
C THR A 97 13.62 25.22 -2.52
N LYS A 98 13.05 26.33 -3.03
CA LYS A 98 12.82 26.59 -4.47
C LYS A 98 14.13 26.45 -5.26
N GLY A 99 14.31 25.31 -5.92
CA GLY A 99 15.39 25.07 -6.87
C GLY A 99 14.82 24.76 -8.26
N ILE A 100 14.23 23.59 -8.40
CA ILE A 100 13.60 23.12 -9.64
C ILE A 100 12.10 22.99 -9.38
N ASP A 101 11.28 23.44 -10.33
CA ASP A 101 9.84 23.20 -10.31
C ASP A 101 9.58 21.72 -10.64
N ILE A 102 8.91 21.02 -9.74
CA ILE A 102 8.70 19.58 -9.82
C ILE A 102 7.20 19.33 -9.97
N ASP A 103 6.79 18.73 -11.08
CA ASP A 103 5.43 18.25 -11.27
C ASP A 103 5.04 17.33 -10.11
N LEU A 104 3.93 17.66 -9.45
CA LEU A 104 3.47 16.96 -8.25
C LEU A 104 2.62 15.75 -8.67
N PRO A 105 3.11 14.50 -8.54
CA PRO A 105 2.48 13.35 -9.20
C PRO A 105 1.02 13.08 -8.79
N ILE A 106 0.63 13.51 -7.59
CA ILE A 106 -0.72 13.31 -7.05
C ILE A 106 -1.68 14.45 -7.46
N SER A 107 -1.18 15.66 -7.76
CA SER A 107 -2.05 16.80 -8.05
C SER A 107 -2.88 16.56 -9.31
N ALA A 108 -2.29 16.02 -10.38
CA ALA A 108 -3.00 15.70 -11.62
C ALA A 108 -4.21 14.73 -11.43
N SER A 109 -4.17 13.89 -10.40
CA SER A 109 -5.26 12.97 -10.05
C SER A 109 -6.40 13.64 -9.27
N LEU A 110 -6.21 14.87 -8.78
CA LEU A 110 -7.15 15.57 -7.90
C LEU A 110 -7.60 16.92 -8.46
N ASP A 111 -6.71 17.67 -9.09
CA ASP A 111 -6.93 19.03 -9.55
C ASP A 111 -8.13 19.09 -10.51
N GLY A 112 -9.12 19.92 -10.15
CA GLY A 112 -10.34 20.10 -10.93
C GLY A 112 -11.27 18.88 -10.97
N LYS A 113 -10.94 17.78 -10.28
CA LYS A 113 -11.79 16.58 -10.19
C LYS A 113 -12.94 16.78 -9.20
N TYR A 114 -13.95 15.94 -9.31
CA TYR A 114 -15.06 15.88 -8.38
C TYR A 114 -14.85 14.78 -7.35
N LEU A 115 -15.08 15.13 -6.09
CA LEU A 115 -15.15 14.21 -4.97
C LEU A 115 -16.61 13.78 -4.79
N LYS A 116 -16.83 12.46 -4.77
CA LYS A 116 -18.13 11.86 -4.43
C LYS A 116 -18.00 11.09 -3.13
N ARG A 117 -18.78 11.46 -2.11
CA ARG A 117 -18.91 10.67 -0.88
C ARG A 117 -19.87 9.51 -1.16
N ILE A 118 -19.43 8.28 -0.92
CA ILE A 118 -20.24 7.07 -1.08
C ILE A 118 -20.79 6.65 0.28
N SER A 119 -19.95 6.70 1.31
CA SER A 119 -20.31 6.43 2.70
C SER A 119 -19.37 7.17 3.65
N ASP A 120 -19.45 6.90 4.96
CA ASP A 120 -18.46 7.40 5.92
C ASP A 120 -17.08 6.76 5.73
N SER A 121 -17.04 5.58 5.12
CA SER A 121 -15.82 4.79 4.92
C SER A 121 -15.26 4.86 3.51
N GLU A 122 -15.98 5.45 2.54
CA GLU A 122 -15.57 5.48 1.13
C GLU A 122 -15.90 6.82 0.47
N ILE A 123 -14.89 7.37 -0.20
CA ILE A 123 -15.03 8.47 -1.16
C ILE A 123 -14.45 8.03 -2.50
N ARG A 124 -14.90 8.65 -3.58
CA ARG A 124 -14.36 8.43 -4.93
C ARG A 124 -14.01 9.74 -5.60
N ILE A 125 -12.92 9.72 -6.35
CA ILE A 125 -12.50 10.85 -7.17
C ILE A 125 -12.88 10.57 -8.63
N SER A 126 -13.51 11.54 -9.29
CA SER A 126 -13.94 11.44 -10.68
C SER A 126 -12.75 11.30 -11.64
N GLY A 127 -12.99 10.74 -12.83
CA GLY A 127 -11.96 10.43 -13.81
C GLY A 127 -11.88 8.92 -13.97
N ASP A 128 -11.06 8.26 -13.16
CA ASP A 128 -10.94 6.80 -13.09
C ASP A 128 -11.83 6.16 -12.02
N ASN A 129 -12.63 6.96 -11.31
CA ASN A 129 -13.47 6.53 -10.19
C ASN A 129 -12.65 5.87 -9.06
N ARG A 130 -11.42 6.36 -8.86
CA ARG A 130 -10.48 5.84 -7.85
C ARG A 130 -11.11 5.84 -6.46
N PRO A 131 -11.16 4.69 -5.78
CA PRO A 131 -11.72 4.59 -4.45
C PRO A 131 -10.69 4.98 -3.40
N TYR A 132 -11.16 5.70 -2.40
CA TYR A 132 -10.41 6.05 -1.20
C TYR A 132 -11.21 5.57 0.01
N PHE A 133 -10.63 4.67 0.79
CA PHE A 133 -11.26 4.06 1.95
C PHE A 133 -10.69 4.62 3.24
N SER A 134 -11.51 4.72 4.29
CA SER A 134 -11.01 5.12 5.60
C SER A 134 -9.91 4.15 6.06
N ALA A 135 -8.80 4.69 6.55
CA ALA A 135 -7.68 3.86 7.02
C ALA A 135 -8.11 2.92 8.14
N GLN A 136 -9.04 3.36 9.00
CA GLN A 136 -9.60 2.54 10.07
C GLN A 136 -10.39 1.34 9.52
N THR A 137 -11.22 1.54 8.50
CA THR A 137 -11.95 0.44 7.84
C THR A 137 -10.98 -0.59 7.27
N VAL A 138 -9.93 -0.13 6.57
CA VAL A 138 -8.91 -1.02 6.00
C VAL A 138 -8.17 -1.78 7.10
N LYS A 139 -7.77 -1.09 8.18
CA LYS A 139 -7.11 -1.69 9.35
C LYS A 139 -7.98 -2.76 10.01
N GLY A 140 -9.29 -2.53 10.11
CA GLY A 140 -10.25 -3.52 10.62
C GLY A 140 -10.33 -4.76 9.73
N ILE A 141 -10.42 -4.58 8.41
CA ILE A 141 -10.46 -5.69 7.43
C ILE A 141 -9.17 -6.53 7.48
N LEU A 142 -8.03 -5.88 7.62
CA LEU A 142 -6.72 -6.54 7.68
C LEU A 142 -6.34 -7.01 9.10
N ASN A 143 -7.23 -6.86 10.08
CA ASN A 143 -6.98 -7.18 11.48
C ASN A 143 -5.64 -6.60 12.00
N GLY A 144 -5.38 -5.34 11.64
CA GLY A 144 -4.16 -4.63 12.03
C GLY A 144 -2.91 -4.95 11.20
N MET A 145 -2.96 -5.85 10.22
CA MET A 145 -1.84 -6.07 9.29
C MET A 145 -1.73 -4.95 8.25
N ASP A 146 -0.51 -4.69 7.78
CA ASP A 146 -0.25 -3.62 6.80
C ASP A 146 -0.68 -4.00 5.37
N LEU A 147 -0.57 -5.29 5.02
CA LEU A 147 -0.83 -5.85 3.70
C LEU A 147 -1.71 -7.10 3.84
N LEU A 148 -2.39 -7.46 2.75
CA LEU A 148 -3.10 -8.74 2.67
C LEU A 148 -2.09 -9.88 2.51
N TRP A 149 -2.20 -10.89 3.37
CA TRP A 149 -1.41 -12.12 3.28
C TRP A 149 -2.32 -13.29 2.96
N ILE A 150 -1.93 -14.09 1.97
CA ILE A 150 -2.66 -15.27 1.52
C ILE A 150 -1.71 -16.44 1.52
N TYR A 151 -2.12 -17.55 2.14
CA TYR A 151 -1.40 -18.81 2.15
C TYR A 151 -2.32 -19.91 1.61
N ASP A 152 -1.90 -20.57 0.52
CA ASP A 152 -2.64 -21.64 -0.16
C ASP A 152 -4.13 -21.28 -0.37
N GLY A 153 -4.37 -20.08 -0.92
CA GLY A 153 -5.71 -19.54 -1.19
C GLY A 153 -6.47 -19.00 0.02
N THR A 154 -5.94 -19.14 1.23
CA THR A 154 -6.60 -18.69 2.47
C THR A 154 -5.97 -17.41 3.01
N MET A 155 -6.80 -16.43 3.37
CA MET A 155 -6.33 -15.21 4.05
C MET A 155 -5.74 -15.55 5.41
N VAL A 156 -4.51 -15.09 5.65
CA VAL A 156 -3.88 -15.10 6.97
C VAL A 156 -4.55 -14.00 7.80
N ARG A 157 -5.15 -14.37 8.93
CA ARG A 157 -6.05 -13.46 9.66
C ARG A 157 -5.39 -12.67 10.78
N ASP A 158 -4.23 -13.10 11.25
CA ASP A 158 -3.58 -12.47 12.41
C ASP A 158 -2.07 -12.75 12.44
N SER A 159 -1.40 -12.06 13.36
CA SER A 159 0.04 -12.13 13.57
C SER A 159 0.52 -13.49 14.10
N ALA A 160 -0.33 -14.26 14.79
CA ALA A 160 0.02 -15.59 15.29
C ALA A 160 0.07 -16.61 14.14
N VAL A 161 -0.93 -16.58 13.25
CA VAL A 161 -0.94 -17.37 12.01
C VAL A 161 0.22 -16.94 11.10
N PHE A 162 0.47 -15.62 11.00
CA PHE A 162 1.62 -15.10 10.27
C PHE A 162 2.96 -15.61 10.83
N GLY A 163 3.11 -15.65 12.16
CA GLY A 163 4.31 -16.18 12.81
C GLY A 163 4.55 -17.66 12.49
N LYS A 164 3.48 -18.47 12.46
CA LYS A 164 3.55 -19.88 12.04
C LYS A 164 3.92 -20.00 10.57
N LEU A 165 3.33 -19.18 9.70
CA LEU A 165 3.62 -19.14 8.28
C LEU A 165 5.09 -18.78 8.02
N ASN A 166 5.63 -17.79 8.72
CA ASN A 166 7.04 -17.42 8.62
C ASN A 166 7.97 -18.60 8.94
N LYS A 167 7.61 -19.43 9.93
CA LYS A 167 8.34 -20.66 10.23
C LYS A 167 8.24 -21.67 9.08
N ILE A 168 7.04 -21.93 8.56
CA ILE A 168 6.82 -22.85 7.43
C ILE A 168 7.64 -22.43 6.20
N ILE A 169 7.62 -21.14 5.86
CA ILE A 169 8.40 -20.60 4.75
C ILE A 169 9.88 -20.82 4.98
N LYS A 170 10.41 -20.50 6.17
CA LYS A 170 11.83 -20.70 6.50
C LYS A 170 12.26 -22.16 6.43
N ASP A 171 11.42 -23.06 6.89
CA ASP A 171 11.72 -24.50 6.92
C ASP A 171 11.59 -25.14 5.52
N ASN A 172 10.83 -24.52 4.60
CA ASN A 172 10.50 -25.11 3.28
C ASN A 172 10.66 -24.11 2.11
N VAL A 173 11.64 -23.21 2.15
CA VAL A 173 11.81 -22.12 1.17
C VAL A 173 11.80 -22.61 -0.28
N GLU A 174 12.40 -23.77 -0.56
CA GLU A 174 12.51 -24.33 -1.92
C GLU A 174 11.15 -24.79 -2.48
N ASN A 175 10.20 -25.13 -1.61
CA ASN A 175 8.88 -25.68 -1.94
C ASN A 175 7.76 -24.63 -1.88
N VAL A 176 8.11 -23.35 -1.79
CA VAL A 176 7.13 -22.27 -1.73
C VAL A 176 7.32 -21.33 -2.92
N GLN A 177 6.22 -20.88 -3.49
CA GLN A 177 6.16 -19.81 -4.46
C GLN A 177 5.58 -18.56 -3.79
N ILE A 178 6.26 -17.43 -3.96
CA ILE A 178 5.80 -16.14 -3.43
C ILE A 178 5.48 -15.23 -4.61
N LYS A 179 4.27 -14.70 -4.64
CA LYS A 179 3.80 -13.73 -5.61
C LYS A 179 3.38 -12.45 -4.89
N ILE A 180 3.84 -11.31 -5.39
CA ILE A 180 3.48 -10.00 -4.86
C ILE A 180 2.55 -9.33 -5.87
N LEU A 181 1.40 -8.86 -5.39
CA LEU A 181 0.49 -8.01 -6.16
C LEU A 181 0.55 -6.61 -5.59
N TYR A 182 0.82 -5.64 -6.45
CA TYR A 182 0.93 -4.23 -6.07
C TYR A 182 -0.41 -3.52 -6.20
N GLY A 183 -0.72 -2.68 -5.20
CA GLY A 183 -1.78 -1.66 -5.24
C GLY A 183 -3.00 -2.05 -6.07
N LYS A 184 -3.15 -1.43 -7.25
CA LYS A 184 -4.32 -1.61 -8.11
C LYS A 184 -4.57 -3.06 -8.51
N GLN A 185 -3.53 -3.85 -8.79
CA GLN A 185 -3.69 -5.27 -9.15
C GLN A 185 -4.27 -6.07 -7.99
N ALA A 186 -3.76 -5.86 -6.78
CA ALA A 186 -4.28 -6.51 -5.58
C ALA A 186 -5.72 -6.06 -5.27
N TYR A 187 -6.01 -4.76 -5.41
CA TYR A 187 -7.37 -4.23 -5.25
C TYR A 187 -8.35 -4.86 -6.26
N CYS A 188 -7.96 -4.98 -7.54
CA CYS A 188 -8.81 -5.61 -8.54
C CYS A 188 -9.14 -7.07 -8.21
N GLN A 189 -8.24 -7.80 -7.53
CA GLN A 189 -8.44 -9.20 -7.19
C GLN A 189 -9.14 -9.40 -5.83
N TYR A 190 -8.86 -8.56 -4.84
CA TYR A 190 -9.27 -8.77 -3.44
C TYR A 190 -10.08 -7.60 -2.84
N GLY A 191 -10.46 -6.62 -3.65
CA GLY A 191 -11.20 -5.44 -3.21
C GLY A 191 -10.44 -4.65 -2.15
N ILE A 192 -11.18 -4.16 -1.13
CA ILE A 192 -10.63 -3.31 -0.06
C ILE A 192 -9.47 -3.99 0.68
N ALA A 193 -9.51 -5.31 0.86
CA ALA A 193 -8.43 -6.05 1.51
C ALA A 193 -7.11 -5.93 0.73
N GLY A 194 -7.16 -5.85 -0.59
CA GLY A 194 -6.00 -5.69 -1.45
C GLY A 194 -5.51 -4.25 -1.63
N ILE A 195 -6.11 -3.25 -0.95
CA ILE A 195 -5.85 -1.84 -1.24
C ILE A 195 -4.36 -1.45 -1.07
N ASN A 196 -3.68 -2.00 -0.07
CA ASN A 196 -2.26 -1.75 0.17
C ASN A 196 -1.32 -2.66 -0.64
N GLY A 197 -1.87 -3.67 -1.33
CA GLY A 197 -1.12 -4.77 -1.93
C GLY A 197 -1.42 -6.12 -1.26
N ALA A 198 -0.99 -7.20 -1.90
CA ALA A 198 -1.13 -8.55 -1.38
C ALA A 198 0.15 -9.38 -1.59
N ILE A 199 0.48 -10.20 -0.60
CA ILE A 199 1.52 -11.21 -0.68
C ILE A 199 0.84 -12.58 -0.65
N ILE A 200 1.05 -13.33 -1.73
CA ILE A 200 0.44 -14.64 -1.96
C ILE A 200 1.55 -15.67 -1.86
N ILE A 201 1.33 -16.68 -1.04
CA ILE A 201 2.26 -17.75 -0.74
C ILE A 201 1.57 -19.06 -1.07
N GLU A 202 2.16 -19.82 -1.98
CA GLU A 202 1.62 -21.10 -2.46
C GLU A 202 2.66 -22.20 -2.27
N THR A 203 2.22 -23.36 -1.80
CA THR A 203 3.05 -24.55 -1.76
C THR A 203 3.17 -25.15 -3.16
N LYS A 204 4.39 -25.49 -3.58
CA LYS A 204 4.63 -26.19 -4.83
C LYS A 204 4.13 -27.61 -4.65
N VAL A 205 3.06 -27.97 -5.34
CA VAL A 205 2.62 -29.36 -5.41
C VAL A 205 3.73 -30.15 -6.09
N ALA A 206 4.34 -31.11 -5.39
CA ALA A 206 5.27 -32.03 -6.00
C ALA A 206 4.54 -32.77 -7.12
N SER A 207 4.98 -32.61 -8.36
CA SER A 207 4.57 -33.48 -9.45
C SER A 207 5.03 -34.89 -9.08
N ARG A 208 4.13 -35.68 -8.49
CA ARG A 208 4.32 -37.13 -8.45
C ARG A 208 4.35 -37.55 -9.92
N GLY A 209 5.52 -37.89 -10.43
CA GLY A 209 5.65 -38.56 -11.71
C GLY A 209 4.68 -39.73 -11.72
N GLN A 210 3.65 -39.63 -12.56
CA GLN A 210 2.88 -40.79 -12.95
C GLN A 210 3.85 -41.66 -13.77
N ASN A 211 4.56 -42.55 -13.08
CA ASN A 211 5.15 -43.71 -13.73
C ASN A 211 3.97 -44.63 -14.07
N HIS A 212 3.49 -44.52 -15.30
CA HIS A 212 2.73 -45.56 -15.97
C HIS A 212 3.66 -46.25 -16.98
#